data_AF-A0A2V5WW00-F1
#
_entry.id   AF-A0A2V5WW00-F1
#
_cell.length_a   1.000
_cell.length_b   1.000
_cell.length_c   1.000
_cell.angle_alpha   90.00
_cell.angle_beta   90.00
_cell.angle_gamma   90.00
#
_symmetry.space_group_name_H-M   'P 1'
#
loop_
_entity.id
_entity.type
_entity.pdbx_description
1 polymer ?
#
loop_
_entity_poly.entity_id
_entity_poly.type
_entity_poly.pdbx_seq_one_letter_code
_entity_poly.pdbx_strand_id
1 'polypeptide(L)'
;MKFRKKLTPQVRSRSTDLKTGISNSLAVIMMFGFVLGISAVIYGGFAIRRGDVDQGKMSIIGGAIIAAAPAVVFAFYKIFGLDSNSAVGVGNF
;
A
#
# COMPACT_ATOMS: atom_id res chain seq x y z
N MET A 1 -10.36 -16.49 49.36
CA MET A 1 -9.07 -15.80 49.11
C MET A 1 -8.80 -15.82 47.60
N LYS A 2 -8.88 -14.64 46.97
CA LYS A 2 -9.03 -14.45 45.51
C LYS A 2 -7.65 -14.37 44.83
N PHE A 3 -7.00 -15.51 44.65
CA PHE A 3 -5.60 -15.63 44.18
C PHE A 3 -5.45 -15.87 42.67
N ARG A 4 -6.29 -15.24 41.84
CA ARG A 4 -6.15 -15.27 40.37
C ARG A 4 -6.54 -13.93 39.78
N LYS A 5 -5.60 -12.97 39.66
CA LYS A 5 -5.79 -11.77 38.81
C LYS A 5 -4.55 -10.86 38.64
N LYS A 6 -3.32 -11.40 38.59
CA LYS A 6 -2.11 -10.58 38.33
C LYS A 6 -1.06 -11.24 37.40
N LEU A 7 -1.48 -11.97 36.38
CA LEU A 7 -0.61 -12.33 35.26
C LEU A 7 -1.39 -12.08 33.97
N THR A 8 -0.83 -11.23 33.10
CA THR A 8 -1.29 -10.79 31.76
C THR A 8 -2.15 -9.51 31.68
N PRO A 9 -1.51 -8.33 31.73
CA PRO A 9 -1.94 -7.23 30.84
C PRO A 9 -0.80 -6.68 29.96
N GLN A 10 0.39 -7.30 29.94
CA GLN A 10 1.50 -6.85 29.09
C GLN A 10 1.68 -7.66 27.81
N VAL A 11 1.20 -8.92 27.76
CA VAL A 11 1.38 -9.80 26.58
C VAL A 11 0.34 -9.55 25.48
N ARG A 12 -0.85 -9.04 25.83
CA ARG A 12 -1.93 -8.80 24.85
C ARG A 12 -1.91 -7.39 24.23
N SER A 13 -1.19 -6.43 24.82
CA SER A 13 -1.09 -5.07 24.26
C SER A 13 0.01 -4.94 23.19
N ARG A 14 1.17 -5.57 23.40
CA ARG A 14 2.31 -5.50 22.45
C ARG A 14 2.00 -6.01 21.05
N SER A 15 1.20 -7.07 20.92
CA SER A 15 0.89 -7.67 19.61
C SER A 15 -0.05 -6.80 18.77
N THR A 16 -0.90 -5.99 19.40
CA THR A 16 -1.81 -5.08 18.71
C THR A 16 -1.05 -3.89 18.16
N ASP A 17 -0.18 -3.27 18.97
CA ASP A 17 0.66 -2.14 18.53
C ASP A 17 1.60 -2.53 17.38
N LEU A 18 2.23 -3.72 17.44
CA LEU A 18 3.08 -4.21 16.35
C LEU A 18 2.29 -4.51 15.08
N LYS A 19 1.11 -5.15 15.19
CA LYS A 19 0.25 -5.42 14.03
C LYS A 19 -0.22 -4.12 13.37
N THR A 20 -0.61 -3.13 14.17
CA THR A 20 -0.99 -1.80 13.67
C THR A 20 0.19 -1.07 13.03
N GLY A 21 1.37 -1.10 13.64
CA GLY A 21 2.58 -0.47 13.10
C GLY A 21 3.05 -1.07 11.77
N ILE A 22 2.98 -2.40 11.64
CA ILE A 22 3.31 -3.09 10.38
C ILE A 22 2.29 -2.75 9.28
N SER A 23 1.01 -2.70 9.60
CA SER A 23 -0.05 -2.33 8.66
C SER A 23 0.13 -0.90 8.15
N ASN A 24 0.39 0.06 9.04
CA ASN A 24 0.64 1.45 8.66
C ASN A 24 1.93 1.62 7.85
N SER A 25 2.97 0.84 8.13
CA SER A 25 4.22 0.91 7.35
C SER A 25 3.99 0.37 5.93
N LEU A 26 3.20 -0.71 5.79
CA LEU A 26 2.82 -1.26 4.49
C LEU A 26 2.02 -0.26 3.66
N ALA A 27 1.12 0.48 4.30
CA ALA A 27 0.36 1.57 3.67
C ALA A 27 1.25 2.61 3.00
N VAL A 28 2.25 3.07 3.76
CA VAL A 28 3.18 4.11 3.34
C VAL A 28 4.03 3.63 2.15
N ILE A 29 4.52 2.39 2.19
CA ILE A 29 5.30 1.80 1.08
C ILE A 29 4.45 1.75 -0.20
N MET A 30 3.17 1.40 -0.09
CA MET A 30 2.26 1.37 -1.24
C MET A 30 1.96 2.77 -1.80
N MET A 31 1.88 3.79 -0.94
CA MET A 31 1.79 5.20 -1.37
C MET A 31 3.04 5.65 -2.13
N PHE A 32 4.24 5.31 -1.63
CA PHE A 32 5.47 5.60 -2.36
C PHE A 32 5.53 4.88 -3.71
N GLY A 33 5.10 3.61 -3.77
CA GLY A 33 4.95 2.86 -5.01
C GLY A 33 4.04 3.58 -6.02
N PHE A 34 2.87 4.08 -5.58
CA PHE A 34 1.96 4.84 -6.43
C PHE A 34 2.59 6.11 -7.00
N VAL A 35 3.24 6.90 -6.14
CA VAL A 35 3.90 8.15 -6.56
C VAL A 35 5.02 7.89 -7.57
N LEU A 36 5.83 6.86 -7.32
CA LEU A 36 6.88 6.43 -8.26
C LEU A 36 6.26 5.90 -9.58
N GLY A 37 5.17 5.16 -9.52
CA GLY A 37 4.43 4.67 -10.70
C GLY A 37 3.95 5.81 -11.59
N ILE A 38 3.26 6.80 -11.02
CA ILE A 38 2.80 7.99 -11.76
C ILE A 38 3.98 8.78 -12.33
N SER A 39 5.07 8.94 -11.57
CA SER A 39 6.27 9.62 -12.05
C SER A 39 6.88 8.94 -13.29
N ALA A 40 6.88 7.60 -13.33
CA ALA A 40 7.37 6.82 -14.45
C ALA A 40 6.45 6.92 -15.69
N VAL A 41 5.13 7.01 -15.50
CA VAL A 41 4.18 7.28 -16.59
C VAL A 41 4.43 8.66 -17.21
N ILE A 42 4.61 9.68 -16.37
CA ILE A 42 4.87 11.06 -16.83
C ILE A 42 6.23 11.12 -17.54
N TYR A 43 7.26 10.49 -16.98
CA TYR A 43 8.59 10.42 -17.60
C TYR A 43 8.55 9.72 -18.97
N GLY A 44 7.79 8.62 -19.07
CA GLY A 44 7.59 7.93 -20.34
C GLY A 44 6.86 8.80 -21.37
N GLY A 45 5.86 9.58 -20.93
CA GLY A 45 5.19 10.57 -21.79
C GLY A 45 6.13 11.67 -22.29
N PHE A 46 7.10 12.10 -21.47
CA PHE A 46 8.13 13.04 -21.91
C PHE A 46 9.12 12.38 -22.88
N ALA A 47 9.53 11.13 -22.64
CA ALA A 47 10.46 10.39 -23.50
C ALA A 47 9.91 10.18 -24.92
N ILE A 48 8.63 9.85 -25.06
CA ILE A 48 7.95 9.76 -26.38
C ILE A 48 8.02 11.09 -27.12
N ARG A 49 7.83 12.22 -26.42
CA ARG A 49 7.92 13.57 -27.01
C ARG A 49 9.34 13.96 -27.43
N ARG A 50 10.37 13.31 -26.88
CA ARG A 50 11.78 13.51 -27.25
C ARG A 50 12.24 12.64 -28.42
N GLY A 51 11.37 11.79 -28.96
CA GLY A 51 11.69 10.87 -30.07
C GLY A 51 12.15 9.49 -29.62
N ASP A 52 12.28 9.23 -28.32
CA ASP A 52 12.57 7.89 -27.78
C ASP A 52 11.26 7.19 -27.38
N VAL A 53 10.56 6.71 -28.41
CA VAL A 53 9.21 6.16 -28.29
C VAL A 53 9.22 4.79 -27.61
N ASP A 54 10.26 3.98 -27.81
CA ASP A 54 10.32 2.63 -27.27
C ASP A 54 10.62 2.63 -25.77
N GLN A 55 11.58 3.45 -25.33
CA GLN A 55 11.83 3.63 -23.90
C GLN A 55 10.62 4.29 -23.20
N GLY A 56 9.99 5.26 -23.86
CA GLY A 56 8.82 5.95 -23.32
C GLY A 56 7.60 5.03 -23.16
N LYS A 57 7.32 4.20 -24.15
CA LYS A 57 6.25 3.18 -24.10
C LYS A 57 6.51 2.16 -22.99
N MET A 58 7.73 1.65 -22.86
CA MET A 58 8.07 0.73 -21.76
C MET A 58 7.93 1.37 -20.38
N SER A 59 8.35 2.63 -20.22
CA SER A 59 8.20 3.39 -18.97
C SER A 59 6.73 3.64 -18.61
N ILE A 60 5.87 3.94 -19.59
CA ILE A 60 4.43 4.13 -19.37
C ILE A 60 3.79 2.82 -18.91
N ILE A 61 4.09 1.70 -19.58
CA ILE A 61 3.53 0.39 -19.22
C ILE A 61 3.98 0.00 -17.80
N GLY A 62 5.27 0.13 -17.49
CA GLY A 62 5.81 -0.18 -16.17
C GLY A 62 5.21 0.72 -15.07
N GLY A 63 5.12 2.02 -15.32
CA GLY A 63 4.53 2.98 -14.39
C GLY A 63 3.04 2.75 -14.13
N ALA A 64 2.27 2.41 -15.18
CA ALA A 64 0.84 2.14 -15.07
C ALA A 64 0.54 0.89 -14.24
N ILE A 65 1.34 -0.17 -14.38
CA ILE A 65 1.20 -1.40 -13.59
C ILE A 65 1.45 -1.13 -12.11
N ILE A 66 2.51 -0.39 -11.79
CA ILE A 66 2.84 -0.03 -10.41
C ILE A 66 1.75 0.86 -9.81
N ALA A 67 1.26 1.85 -10.57
CA ALA A 67 0.19 2.74 -10.13
C ALA A 67 -1.16 2.02 -9.93
N ALA A 68 -1.41 0.91 -10.63
CA ALA A 68 -2.61 0.09 -10.47
C ALA A 68 -2.58 -0.83 -9.24
N ALA A 69 -1.39 -1.16 -8.73
CA ALA A 69 -1.23 -2.12 -7.63
C ALA A 69 -2.02 -1.76 -6.35
N PRO A 70 -2.05 -0.51 -5.86
CA PRO A 70 -2.84 -0.15 -4.67
C PRO A 70 -4.34 -0.37 -4.86
N ALA A 71 -4.87 -0.07 -6.05
CA ALA A 71 -6.28 -0.26 -6.37
C ALA A 71 -6.67 -1.75 -6.38
N VAL A 72 -5.81 -2.61 -6.93
CA VAL A 72 -6.01 -4.06 -6.96
C VAL A 72 -5.98 -4.66 -5.55
N VAL A 73 -5.01 -4.24 -4.73
CA VAL A 73 -4.90 -4.72 -3.35
C VAL A 73 -6.09 -4.27 -2.50
N PHE A 74 -6.58 -3.04 -2.71
CA PHE A 74 -7.80 -2.55 -2.07
C PHE A 74 -9.03 -3.38 -2.44
N ALA A 75 -9.20 -3.72 -3.73
CA ALA A 75 -10.28 -4.58 -4.19
C ALA A 75 -10.22 -5.97 -3.55
N PHE A 76 -9.03 -6.57 -3.43
CA PHE A 76 -8.87 -7.85 -2.73
C PHE A 76 -9.23 -7.74 -1.24
N TYR A 77 -8.79 -6.69 -0.54
CA TYR A 77 -9.16 -6.51 0.88
C TYR A 77 -10.68 -6.42 1.08
N LYS A 78 -11.40 -5.78 0.15
CA LYS A 78 -12.87 -5.75 0.14
C LYS A 78 -13.51 -7.12 -0.10
N ILE A 79 -12.98 -7.89 -1.05
CA ILE A 79 -13.49 -9.25 -1.35
C ILE A 79 -13.29 -10.19 -0.15
N PHE A 80 -12.17 -10.07 0.57
CA PHE A 80 -11.86 -10.91 1.73
C PHE A 80 -12.44 -10.41 3.06
N GLY A 81 -13.25 -9.34 3.06
CA GLY A 81 -13.93 -8.83 4.26
C GLY A 81 -12.98 -8.21 5.30
N LEU A 82 -11.86 -7.66 4.85
CA LEU A 82 -10.82 -7.02 5.69
C LEU A 82 -10.93 -5.49 5.68
N ASP A 83 -12.15 -4.95 5.47
CA ASP A 83 -12.42 -3.51 5.32
C ASP A 83 -11.86 -2.63 6.46
N SER A 84 -11.84 -3.14 7.69
CA SER A 84 -11.44 -2.36 8.87
C SER A 84 -9.92 -2.17 9.06
N ASN A 85 -9.07 -2.85 8.28
CA ASN A 85 -7.60 -2.77 8.40
C ASN A 85 -6.90 -2.69 7.03
N SER A 86 -7.56 -2.10 6.04
CA SER A 86 -6.97 -1.94 4.71
C SER A 86 -5.84 -0.91 4.77
N ALA A 87 -4.61 -1.41 4.86
CA ALA A 87 -3.38 -0.62 4.75
C ALA A 87 -3.35 0.24 3.46
N VAL A 88 -4.12 -0.10 2.44
CA VAL A 88 -4.16 0.63 1.17
C VAL A 88 -5.46 1.38 0.95
N GLY A 89 -6.13 1.83 2.02
CA GLY A 89 -7.29 2.72 1.90
C GLY A 89 -6.93 4.02 1.20
N VAL A 90 -7.01 4.05 -0.13
CA VAL A 90 -7.18 5.29 -0.89
C VAL A 90 -8.50 5.84 -0.39
N GLY A 91 -8.44 7.01 0.26
CA GLY A 91 -9.45 7.53 1.18
C GLY A 91 -10.89 7.16 0.83
N ASN A 92 -11.64 6.79 1.86
CA ASN A 92 -13.09 6.72 1.80
C ASN A 92 -13.63 8.15 1.64
N PHE A 93 -13.58 8.69 0.42
CA PHE A 93 -14.21 9.95 0.05
C PHE A 93 -15.73 9.77 0.01
#